data_AF-A0A7I7TBS1-F1
#
_entry.id   AF-A0A7I7TBS1-F1
#
_cell.length_a   1.000
_cell.length_b   1.000
_cell.length_c   1.000
_cell.angle_alpha   90.00
_cell.angle_beta   90.00
_cell.angle_gamma   90.00
#
_symmetry.space_group_name_H-M   'P 1'
#
loop_
_entity.id
_entity.type
_entity.pdbx_description
1 polymer ?
#
loop_
_entity_poly.entity_id
_entity_poly.type
_entity_poly.pdbx_seq_one_letter_code
_entity_poly.pdbx_strand_id
1 'polypeptide(L)'
;MATRTAPAFGTRRRGELFDALLALFLAEGFAHLTLDDIAARLRCSKGTLYTLAGSKEQLVHAVTVHFFRRATEDVEHRVAGVSGARERITAYLTAVGAALEVASDRFMADLDAFTPARVVYEQNTAIAARRVGELIAEGVVAQEFRDVHAAFAADLAAAMMVRIQQGTVRSTIGLDDAAAYRELAAILTAGINA
;
A
#
# COMPACT_ATOMS: atom_id res chain seq x y z
N MET A 1 -31.73 -10.45 -35.68
CA MET A 1 -31.30 -11.08 -34.42
C MET A 1 -29.95 -10.45 -34.06
N ALA A 2 -29.97 -9.34 -33.32
CA ALA A 2 -28.78 -8.53 -33.06
C ALA A 2 -28.20 -8.86 -31.68
N THR A 3 -26.97 -9.36 -31.68
CA THR A 3 -26.19 -9.77 -30.51
C THR A 3 -25.83 -8.53 -29.70
N ARG A 4 -26.38 -8.44 -28.48
CA ARG A 4 -26.15 -7.32 -27.55
C ARG A 4 -24.81 -7.51 -26.83
N THR A 5 -23.76 -6.94 -27.38
CA THR A 5 -22.41 -6.86 -26.78
C THR A 5 -22.38 -5.88 -25.59
N ALA A 6 -23.05 -6.22 -24.49
CA ALA A 6 -23.19 -5.38 -23.29
C ALA A 6 -22.34 -5.74 -22.03
N PRO A 7 -21.45 -6.76 -21.97
CA PRO A 7 -20.64 -6.97 -20.75
C PRO A 7 -19.43 -6.02 -20.63
N ALA A 8 -18.67 -5.80 -21.70
CA ALA A 8 -17.34 -5.17 -21.62
C ALA A 8 -17.37 -3.67 -21.30
N PHE A 9 -18.37 -2.94 -21.81
CA PHE A 9 -18.52 -1.50 -21.58
C PHE A 9 -18.93 -1.18 -20.15
N GLY A 10 -19.81 -2.00 -19.56
CA GLY A 10 -20.22 -1.87 -18.16
C GLY A 10 -19.04 -2.11 -17.21
N THR A 11 -18.23 -3.13 -17.47
CA THR A 11 -17.03 -3.42 -16.68
C THR A 11 -15.98 -2.30 -16.78
N ARG A 12 -15.77 -1.71 -17.97
CA ARG A 12 -14.83 -0.59 -18.14
C ARG A 12 -15.25 0.65 -17.36
N ARG A 13 -16.50 1.09 -17.50
CA ARG A 13 -17.03 2.23 -16.73
C ARG A 13 -17.01 1.99 -15.23
N ARG A 14 -17.26 0.75 -14.81
CA ARG A 14 -17.15 0.34 -13.41
C ARG A 14 -15.71 0.49 -12.90
N GLY A 15 -14.72 0.08 -13.70
CA GLY A 15 -13.30 0.27 -13.41
C GLY A 15 -12.93 1.75 -13.30
N GLU A 16 -13.32 2.56 -14.29
CA GLU A 16 -13.07 4.02 -14.29
C GLU A 16 -13.67 4.73 -13.06
N LEU A 17 -14.90 4.36 -12.67
CA LEU A 17 -15.53 4.90 -11.47
C LEU A 17 -14.77 4.50 -10.19
N PHE A 18 -14.27 3.26 -10.15
CA PHE A 18 -13.52 2.75 -9.03
C PHE A 18 -12.15 3.43 -8.90
N ASP A 19 -11.45 3.66 -10.01
CA ASP A 19 -10.19 4.40 -10.05
C ASP A 19 -10.39 5.86 -9.63
N ALA A 20 -11.47 6.50 -10.08
CA ALA A 20 -11.82 7.87 -9.67
C ALA A 20 -12.15 7.95 -8.17
N LEU A 21 -12.81 6.93 -7.63
CA LEU A 21 -13.09 6.82 -6.21
C LEU A 21 -11.81 6.63 -5.39
N LEU A 22 -10.89 5.78 -5.87
CA LEU A 22 -9.58 5.63 -5.25
C LEU A 22 -8.82 6.96 -5.23
N ALA A 23 -8.76 7.67 -6.36
CA ALA A 23 -8.10 8.97 -6.44
C ALA A 23 -8.71 9.99 -5.45
N LEU A 24 -10.04 10.02 -5.32
CA LEU A 24 -10.74 10.86 -4.35
C LEU A 24 -10.33 10.52 -2.92
N PHE A 25 -10.33 9.23 -2.56
CA PHE A 25 -9.98 8.81 -1.20
C PHE A 25 -8.51 9.06 -0.88
N LEU A 26 -7.58 8.80 -1.80
CA LEU A 26 -6.17 9.10 -1.61
C LEU A 26 -5.95 10.60 -1.35
N ALA A 27 -6.65 11.47 -2.09
CA ALA A 27 -6.48 12.92 -1.98
C ALA A 27 -7.14 13.54 -0.73
N GLU A 28 -8.36 13.13 -0.39
CA GLU A 28 -9.18 13.82 0.63
C GLU A 28 -9.39 13.00 1.91
N GLY A 29 -9.02 11.72 1.92
CA GLY A 29 -9.54 10.75 2.88
C GLY A 29 -11.00 10.39 2.59
N PHE A 30 -11.58 9.53 3.42
CA PHE A 30 -12.91 8.96 3.20
C PHE A 30 -13.86 9.11 4.39
N ALA A 31 -13.37 9.30 5.61
CA ALA A 31 -14.21 9.25 6.82
C ALA A 31 -15.30 10.33 6.78
N HIS A 32 -14.94 11.53 6.32
CA HIS A 32 -15.84 12.68 6.26
C HIS A 32 -16.80 12.71 5.06
N LEU A 33 -16.59 11.89 4.02
CA LEU A 33 -17.39 11.91 2.80
C LEU A 33 -18.67 11.09 2.96
N THR A 34 -19.84 11.66 2.67
CA THR A 34 -21.08 10.87 2.56
C THR A 34 -21.18 10.20 1.18
N LEU A 35 -22.10 9.24 1.01
CA LEU A 35 -22.39 8.69 -0.32
C LEU A 35 -22.96 9.75 -1.28
N ASP A 36 -23.62 10.79 -0.77
CA ASP A 36 -24.04 11.94 -1.58
C ASP A 36 -22.83 12.76 -2.05
N ASP A 37 -21.89 13.04 -1.16
CA ASP A 37 -20.66 13.78 -1.48
C ASP A 37 -19.85 13.06 -2.57
N ILE A 38 -19.70 11.74 -2.43
CA ILE A 38 -18.99 10.89 -3.39
C ILE A 38 -19.72 10.91 -4.73
N ALA A 39 -21.04 10.69 -4.73
CA ALA A 39 -21.85 10.67 -5.95
C ALA A 39 -21.77 12.02 -6.70
N ALA A 40 -21.84 13.13 -5.97
CA ALA A 40 -21.72 14.47 -6.53
C ALA A 40 -20.33 14.72 -7.14
N ARG A 41 -19.25 14.39 -6.40
CA ARG A 41 -17.86 14.57 -6.87
C ARG A 41 -17.54 13.71 -8.09
N LEU A 42 -18.02 12.46 -8.10
CA LEU A 42 -17.79 11.51 -9.20
C LEU A 42 -18.83 11.63 -10.33
N ARG A 43 -19.78 12.58 -10.22
CA ARG A 43 -20.87 12.84 -11.17
C ARG A 43 -21.63 11.57 -11.54
N CYS A 44 -21.93 10.74 -10.54
CA CYS A 44 -22.66 9.49 -10.70
C CYS A 44 -23.88 9.44 -9.76
N SER A 45 -24.74 8.43 -9.93
CA SER A 45 -25.87 8.23 -9.01
C SER A 45 -25.43 7.41 -7.80
N LYS A 46 -26.11 7.58 -6.65
CA LYS A 46 -25.97 6.67 -5.51
C LYS A 46 -26.20 5.20 -5.91
N GLY A 47 -27.19 4.95 -6.77
CA GLY A 47 -27.44 3.61 -7.31
C GLY A 47 -26.21 3.02 -8.00
N THR A 48 -25.45 3.85 -8.72
CA THR A 48 -24.17 3.45 -9.34
C THR A 48 -23.14 3.05 -8.30
N LEU A 49 -22.98 3.81 -7.21
CA LEU A 49 -22.11 3.45 -6.09
C LEU A 49 -22.57 2.14 -5.41
N TYR A 50 -23.87 1.94 -5.24
CA TYR A 50 -24.42 0.70 -4.69
C TYR A 50 -24.18 -0.53 -5.58
N THR A 51 -23.95 -0.34 -6.88
CA THR A 51 -23.50 -1.45 -7.72
C THR A 51 -22.06 -1.89 -7.38
N LEU A 52 -21.23 -0.97 -6.85
CA LEU A 52 -19.85 -1.26 -6.45
C LEU A 52 -19.79 -2.00 -5.13
N ALA A 53 -20.55 -1.54 -4.14
CA ALA A 53 -20.60 -2.09 -2.79
C ALA A 53 -21.94 -1.79 -2.10
N GLY A 54 -22.38 -2.64 -1.18
CA GLY A 54 -23.66 -2.50 -0.48
C GLY A 54 -23.70 -1.41 0.59
N SER A 55 -22.55 -0.87 1.00
CA SER A 55 -22.46 0.24 1.96
C SER A 55 -21.21 1.09 1.74
N LYS A 56 -21.12 2.25 2.41
CA LYS A 56 -19.90 3.09 2.41
C LYS A 56 -18.72 2.32 3.00
N GLU A 57 -18.92 1.57 4.08
CA GLU A 57 -17.89 0.75 4.71
C GLU A 57 -17.32 -0.28 3.74
N GLN A 58 -18.21 -1.01 3.05
CA GLN A 58 -17.81 -2.01 2.05
C GLN A 58 -17.10 -1.36 0.86
N LEU A 59 -17.51 -0.14 0.49
CA LEU A 59 -16.88 0.62 -0.58
C LEU A 59 -15.44 1.03 -0.19
N VAL A 60 -15.25 1.58 1.01
CA VAL A 60 -13.93 1.93 1.56
C VAL A 60 -13.04 0.70 1.64
N HIS A 61 -13.55 -0.41 2.18
CA HIS A 61 -12.79 -1.65 2.27
C HIS A 61 -12.35 -2.13 0.88
N ALA A 62 -13.26 -2.18 -0.10
CA ALA A 62 -12.93 -2.60 -1.46
C ALA A 62 -11.84 -1.71 -2.09
N VAL A 63 -11.95 -0.39 -1.96
CA VAL A 63 -10.96 0.58 -2.47
C VAL A 63 -9.61 0.40 -1.79
N THR A 64 -9.60 0.18 -0.47
CA THR A 64 -8.38 -0.07 0.31
C THR A 64 -7.67 -1.34 -0.16
N VAL A 65 -8.42 -2.45 -0.34
CA VAL A 65 -7.86 -3.70 -0.88
C VAL A 65 -7.28 -3.49 -2.27
N HIS A 66 -7.98 -2.77 -3.14
CA HIS A 66 -7.50 -2.48 -4.48
C HIS A 66 -6.23 -1.64 -4.47
N PHE A 67 -6.16 -0.60 -3.63
CA PHE A 67 -4.98 0.24 -3.48
C PHE A 67 -3.75 -0.58 -3.12
N PHE A 68 -3.83 -1.38 -2.05
CA PHE A 68 -2.68 -2.16 -1.57
C PHE A 68 -2.30 -3.30 -2.53
N ARG A 69 -3.26 -3.90 -3.22
CA ARG A 69 -2.96 -4.88 -4.29
C ARG A 69 -2.15 -4.22 -5.41
N ARG A 70 -2.60 -3.07 -5.93
CA ARG A 70 -1.90 -2.36 -6.99
C ARG A 70 -0.51 -1.89 -6.53
N ALA A 71 -0.41 -1.35 -5.31
CA ALA A 71 0.86 -0.97 -4.71
C ALA A 71 1.83 -2.15 -4.64
N THR A 72 1.35 -3.34 -4.23
CA THR A 72 2.16 -4.56 -4.18
C THR A 72 2.64 -4.98 -5.56
N GLU A 73 1.74 -4.99 -6.56
CA GLU A 73 2.08 -5.31 -7.95
C GLU A 73 3.15 -4.35 -8.51
N ASP A 74 3.00 -3.05 -8.26
CA ASP A 74 3.94 -2.01 -8.70
C ASP A 74 5.32 -2.16 -8.00
N VAL A 75 5.32 -2.49 -6.70
CA VAL A 75 6.55 -2.76 -5.93
C VAL A 75 7.30 -3.98 -6.49
N GLU A 76 6.62 -5.12 -6.66
CA GLU A 76 7.25 -6.34 -7.18
C GLU A 76 7.79 -6.14 -8.61
N HIS A 77 7.03 -5.42 -9.46
CA HIS A 77 7.49 -5.09 -10.81
C HIS A 77 8.78 -4.27 -10.80
N ARG A 78 8.91 -3.30 -9.88
CA ARG A 78 10.12 -2.48 -9.74
C ARG A 78 11.33 -3.28 -9.25
N VAL A 79 11.11 -4.34 -8.47
CA VAL A 79 12.19 -5.15 -7.89
C VAL A 79 12.62 -6.28 -8.83
N ALA A 80 11.75 -6.78 -9.71
CA ALA A 80 12.01 -7.93 -10.59
C ALA A 80 13.26 -7.81 -11.46
N GLY A 81 13.68 -6.60 -11.83
CA GLY A 81 14.88 -6.35 -12.64
C GLY A 81 16.14 -5.98 -11.85
N VAL A 82 16.06 -5.93 -10.52
CA VAL A 82 17.17 -5.48 -9.66
C VAL A 82 18.01 -6.69 -9.25
N SER A 83 19.33 -6.58 -9.42
CA SER A 83 20.31 -7.59 -9.02
C SER A 83 21.11 -7.14 -7.80
N GLY A 84 21.55 -8.09 -6.98
CA GLY A 84 22.16 -7.83 -5.68
C GLY A 84 21.11 -7.71 -4.58
N ALA A 85 21.32 -8.41 -3.48
CA ALA A 85 20.36 -8.47 -2.38
C ALA A 85 20.18 -7.09 -1.72
N ARG A 86 21.26 -6.34 -1.56
CA ARG A 86 21.25 -4.98 -1.02
C ARG A 86 20.41 -4.04 -1.87
N GLU A 87 20.66 -4.04 -3.18
CA GLU A 87 19.93 -3.22 -4.15
C GLU A 87 18.45 -3.62 -4.21
N ARG A 88 18.14 -4.92 -4.12
CA ARG A 88 16.75 -5.41 -4.09
C ARG A 88 16.00 -4.95 -2.84
N ILE A 89 16.62 -5.02 -1.66
CA ILE A 89 16.02 -4.52 -0.40
C ILE A 89 15.79 -3.01 -0.49
N THR A 90 16.80 -2.27 -0.96
CA THR A 90 16.71 -0.81 -1.15
C THR A 90 15.57 -0.46 -2.10
N ALA A 91 15.52 -1.12 -3.25
CA ALA A 91 14.50 -0.91 -4.27
C ALA A 91 13.10 -1.25 -3.75
N TYR A 92 12.97 -2.34 -2.99
CA TYR A 92 11.71 -2.76 -2.40
C TYR A 92 11.16 -1.71 -1.42
N LEU A 93 11.94 -1.33 -0.41
CA LEU A 93 11.50 -0.38 0.62
C LEU A 93 11.26 1.03 0.05
N THR A 94 12.11 1.47 -0.89
CA THR A 94 11.90 2.73 -1.62
C THR A 94 10.63 2.67 -2.46
N ALA A 95 10.32 1.51 -3.07
CA ALA A 95 9.11 1.34 -3.84
C ALA A 95 7.85 1.36 -2.97
N VAL A 96 7.89 0.75 -1.79
CA VAL A 96 6.80 0.84 -0.80
C VAL A 96 6.57 2.29 -0.41
N GLY A 97 7.63 3.04 -0.08
CA GLY A 97 7.53 4.46 0.26
C GLY A 97 6.88 5.28 -0.87
N ALA A 98 7.33 5.09 -2.12
CA ALA A 98 6.76 5.78 -3.28
C ALA A 98 5.30 5.39 -3.55
N ALA A 99 4.91 4.14 -3.29
CA ALA A 99 3.52 3.70 -3.45
C ALA A 99 2.58 4.32 -2.41
N LEU A 100 3.10 4.68 -1.23
CA LEU A 100 2.34 5.37 -0.18
C LEU A 100 2.33 6.90 -0.36
N GLU A 101 3.30 7.47 -1.07
CA GLU A 101 3.44 8.92 -1.27
C GLU A 101 2.25 9.59 -1.97
N VAL A 102 1.49 8.82 -2.76
CA VAL A 102 0.25 9.31 -3.40
C VAL A 102 -0.91 9.49 -2.43
N ALA A 103 -0.82 8.91 -1.23
CA ALA A 103 -1.85 8.99 -0.21
C ALA A 103 -1.64 10.22 0.69
N SER A 104 -2.71 10.99 0.89
CA SER A 104 -2.71 12.09 1.84
C SER A 104 -2.59 11.59 3.28
N ASP A 105 -2.07 12.45 4.16
CA ASP A 105 -2.03 12.22 5.60
C ASP A 105 -3.42 11.90 6.17
N ARG A 106 -4.45 12.55 5.63
CA ARG A 106 -5.84 12.31 6.04
C ARG A 106 -6.32 10.92 5.66
N PHE A 107 -5.98 10.44 4.47
CA PHE A 107 -6.28 9.06 4.09
C PHE A 107 -5.59 8.06 5.02
N MET A 108 -4.31 8.28 5.33
CA MET A 108 -3.57 7.41 6.26
C MET A 108 -4.18 7.41 7.67
N ALA A 109 -4.58 8.58 8.17
CA ALA A 109 -5.28 8.69 9.45
C ALA A 109 -6.66 7.99 9.42
N ASP A 110 -7.41 8.12 8.33
CA ASP A 110 -8.70 7.45 8.17
C ASP A 110 -8.53 5.92 8.11
N LEU A 111 -7.47 5.40 7.47
CA LEU A 111 -7.15 3.97 7.47
C LEU A 111 -6.96 3.43 8.89
N ASP A 112 -6.16 4.10 9.71
CA ASP A 112 -5.88 3.69 11.08
C ASP A 112 -7.14 3.73 11.97
N ALA A 113 -7.93 4.79 11.84
CA ALA A 113 -9.15 4.97 12.62
C ALA A 113 -10.29 4.01 12.22
N PHE A 114 -10.26 3.44 11.02
CA PHE A 114 -11.33 2.58 10.50
C PHE A 114 -10.90 1.11 10.41
N THR A 115 -11.31 0.30 11.41
CA THR A 115 -10.88 -1.09 11.58
C THR A 115 -10.90 -1.96 10.30
N PRO A 116 -11.96 -1.97 9.46
CA PRO A 116 -11.94 -2.79 8.24
C PRO A 116 -10.82 -2.41 7.27
N ALA A 117 -10.46 -1.14 7.17
CA ALA A 117 -9.35 -0.69 6.32
C ALA A 117 -7.99 -0.89 7.01
N ARG A 118 -7.91 -0.65 8.32
CA ARG A 118 -6.71 -0.92 9.12
C ARG A 118 -6.25 -2.37 9.00
N VAL A 119 -7.16 -3.34 9.10
CA VAL A 119 -6.83 -4.78 8.95
C VAL A 119 -6.21 -5.09 7.58
N VAL A 120 -6.69 -4.44 6.51
CA VAL A 120 -6.10 -4.60 5.18
C VAL A 120 -4.67 -4.04 5.15
N TYR A 121 -4.45 -2.88 5.76
CA TYR A 121 -3.12 -2.28 5.82
C TYR A 121 -2.14 -3.11 6.68
N GLU A 122 -2.61 -3.63 7.82
CA GLU A 122 -1.85 -4.56 8.68
C GLU A 122 -1.44 -5.82 7.92
N GLN A 123 -2.37 -6.46 7.21
CA GLN A 123 -2.10 -7.64 6.39
C GLN A 123 -1.08 -7.36 5.29
N ASN A 124 -1.25 -6.25 4.57
CA ASN A 124 -0.32 -5.85 3.50
C ASN A 124 1.08 -5.60 4.05
N THR A 125 1.18 -4.92 5.19
CA THR A 125 2.45 -4.65 5.87
C THR A 125 3.13 -5.95 6.32
N ALA A 126 2.36 -6.92 6.83
CA ALA A 126 2.89 -8.22 7.22
C ALA A 126 3.41 -9.02 6.00
N ILE A 127 2.74 -8.94 4.85
CA ILE A 127 3.23 -9.51 3.59
C ILE A 127 4.55 -8.86 3.19
N ALA A 128 4.60 -7.53 3.20
CA ALA A 128 5.79 -6.78 2.81
C ALA A 128 6.99 -7.04 3.75
N ALA A 129 6.75 -7.15 5.06
CA ALA A 129 7.79 -7.49 6.03
C ALA A 129 8.36 -8.90 5.79
N ARG A 130 7.50 -9.88 5.48
CA ARG A 130 7.97 -11.22 5.09
C ARG A 130 8.81 -11.17 3.83
N ARG A 131 8.39 -10.40 2.82
CA ARG A 131 9.13 -10.24 1.57
C ARG A 131 10.52 -9.63 1.79
N VAL A 132 10.65 -8.63 2.65
CA VAL A 132 11.96 -8.08 3.05
C VAL A 132 12.82 -9.15 3.72
N GLY A 133 12.24 -9.96 4.61
CA GLY A 133 12.93 -11.08 5.23
C GLY A 133 13.43 -12.12 4.22
N GLU A 134 12.64 -12.44 3.19
CA GLU A 134 13.05 -13.33 2.09
C GLU A 134 14.22 -12.74 1.30
N LEU A 135 14.16 -11.45 0.93
CA LEU A 135 15.25 -10.78 0.20
C LEU A 135 16.57 -10.79 0.99
N ILE A 136 16.48 -10.60 2.32
CA ILE A 136 17.62 -10.68 3.22
C ILE A 136 18.18 -12.12 3.27
N ALA A 137 17.31 -13.12 3.41
CA ALA A 137 17.71 -14.54 3.44
C ALA A 137 18.35 -14.99 2.11
N GLU A 138 17.82 -14.54 0.97
CA GLU A 138 18.40 -14.77 -0.36
C GLU A 138 19.84 -14.22 -0.43
N GLY A 139 20.08 -13.02 0.11
CA GLY A 139 21.44 -12.43 0.16
C GLY A 139 22.42 -13.19 1.05
N VAL A 140 21.96 -13.78 2.16
CA VAL A 140 22.81 -14.64 3.01
C VAL A 140 23.23 -15.89 2.26
N VAL A 141 22.29 -16.56 1.59
CA VAL A 141 22.58 -17.74 0.76
C VAL A 141 23.56 -17.41 -0.36
N ALA A 142 23.42 -16.23 -0.96
CA ALA A 142 24.34 -15.70 -1.97
C ALA A 142 25.70 -15.23 -1.41
N GLN A 143 25.92 -15.35 -0.09
CA GLN A 143 27.13 -14.88 0.61
C GLN A 143 27.38 -13.36 0.45
N GLU A 144 26.32 -12.59 0.21
CA GLU A 144 26.37 -11.12 0.12
C GLU A 144 26.30 -10.46 1.51
N PHE A 145 25.87 -11.19 2.54
CA PHE A 145 25.71 -10.71 3.92
C PHE A 145 26.36 -11.63 4.96
N ARG A 146 26.80 -11.07 6.10
CA ARG A 146 27.22 -11.84 7.29
C ARG A 146 26.00 -12.42 8.03
N ASP A 147 26.05 -13.72 8.31
CA ASP A 147 24.91 -14.57 8.73
C ASP A 147 24.14 -14.05 9.98
N VAL A 148 24.85 -13.60 11.01
CA VAL A 148 24.24 -13.20 12.30
C VAL A 148 23.50 -11.84 12.25
N HIS A 149 23.70 -11.05 11.19
CA HIS A 149 23.09 -9.73 11.04
C HIS A 149 21.77 -9.75 10.26
N ALA A 150 21.52 -10.81 9.48
CA ALA A 150 20.40 -10.88 8.55
C ALA A 150 19.05 -11.09 9.25
N ALA A 151 18.95 -12.06 10.16
CA ALA A 151 17.72 -12.29 10.92
C ALA A 151 17.35 -11.08 11.79
N PHE A 152 18.35 -10.42 12.41
CA PHE A 152 18.13 -9.21 13.18
C PHE A 152 17.72 -8.02 12.30
N ALA A 153 18.33 -7.87 11.11
CA ALA A 153 17.94 -6.83 10.16
C ALA A 153 16.50 -7.03 9.65
N ALA A 154 16.09 -8.27 9.42
CA ALA A 154 14.71 -8.60 9.03
C ALA A 154 13.72 -8.28 10.15
N ASP A 155 14.03 -8.65 11.40
CA ASP A 155 13.21 -8.33 12.58
C ASP A 155 13.11 -6.81 12.81
N LEU A 156 14.23 -6.09 12.70
CA LEU A 156 14.28 -4.63 12.78
C LEU A 156 13.40 -3.98 11.70
N ALA A 157 13.50 -4.46 10.46
CA ALA A 157 12.69 -3.97 9.35
C ALA A 157 11.19 -4.19 9.63
N ALA A 158 10.81 -5.42 10.00
CA ALA A 158 9.43 -5.78 10.32
C ALA A 158 8.87 -4.93 11.47
N ALA A 159 9.64 -4.78 12.56
CA ALA A 159 9.25 -3.97 13.72
C ALA A 159 9.03 -2.50 13.32
N MET A 160 9.91 -1.93 12.49
CA MET A 160 9.75 -0.56 12.03
C MET A 160 8.54 -0.40 11.11
N MET A 161 8.32 -1.34 10.18
CA MET A 161 7.17 -1.34 9.29
C MET A 161 5.85 -1.38 10.04
N VAL A 162 5.75 -2.17 11.12
CA VAL A 162 4.57 -2.19 12.00
C VAL A 162 4.38 -0.83 12.68
N ARG A 163 5.45 -0.21 13.21
CA ARG A 163 5.35 1.11 13.84
C ARG A 163 4.97 2.22 12.85
N ILE A 164 5.39 2.11 11.59
CA ILE A 164 4.96 3.01 10.52
C ILE A 164 3.46 2.83 10.30
N GLN A 165 3.04 1.58 10.06
CA GLN A 165 1.63 1.24 9.80
C GLN A 165 0.68 1.67 10.91
N GLN A 166 1.11 1.58 12.18
CA GLN A 166 0.34 2.01 13.35
C GLN A 166 0.36 3.54 13.57
N GLY A 167 0.95 4.33 12.66
CA GLY A 167 1.12 5.77 12.82
C GLY A 167 2.02 6.18 13.99
N THR A 168 2.71 5.23 14.63
CA THR A 168 3.57 5.49 15.80
C THR A 168 4.80 6.28 15.40
N VAL A 169 5.38 6.00 14.22
CA VAL A 169 6.51 6.78 13.70
C VAL A 169 6.10 8.24 13.45
N ARG A 170 4.92 8.45 12.87
CA ARG A 170 4.36 9.78 12.66
C ARG A 170 4.15 10.54 13.97
N SER A 171 3.52 9.91 14.96
CA SER A 171 3.20 10.57 16.24
C SER A 171 4.43 10.84 17.11
N THR A 172 5.46 9.99 17.03
CA THR A 172 6.65 10.10 17.91
C THR A 172 7.84 10.80 17.26
N ILE A 173 8.01 10.68 15.94
CA ILE A 173 9.17 11.17 15.18
C ILE A 173 8.76 12.28 14.19
N GLY A 174 7.48 12.38 13.83
CA GLY A 174 6.98 13.39 12.88
C GLY A 174 7.20 13.03 11.41
N LEU A 175 7.67 11.82 11.11
CA LEU A 175 7.83 11.33 9.74
C LEU A 175 6.52 10.74 9.24
N ASP A 176 6.08 11.16 8.05
CA ASP A 176 5.06 10.45 7.30
C ASP A 176 5.55 9.05 6.88
N ASP A 177 4.60 8.18 6.54
CA ASP A 177 4.85 6.78 6.26
C ASP A 177 5.82 6.61 5.07
N ALA A 178 5.65 7.38 4.00
CA ALA A 178 6.51 7.32 2.82
C ALA A 178 7.96 7.71 3.16
N ALA A 179 8.15 8.79 3.93
CA ALA A 179 9.43 9.24 4.42
C ALA A 179 10.07 8.21 5.37
N ALA A 180 9.29 7.60 6.26
CA ALA A 180 9.78 6.57 7.17
C ALA A 180 10.26 5.31 6.42
N TYR A 181 9.57 4.89 5.35
CA TYR A 181 10.03 3.79 4.49
C TYR A 181 11.33 4.12 3.76
N ARG A 182 11.48 5.34 3.23
CA ARG A 182 12.73 5.79 2.61
C ARG A 182 13.89 5.77 3.61
N GLU A 183 13.63 6.20 4.84
CA GLU A 183 14.68 6.25 5.85
C GLU A 183 15.05 4.87 6.39
N LEU A 184 14.08 3.97 6.52
CA LEU A 184 14.35 2.56 6.79
C LEU A 184 15.22 1.94 5.69
N ALA A 185 14.96 2.26 4.41
CA ALA A 185 15.78 1.79 3.30
C ALA A 185 17.22 2.31 3.41
N ALA A 186 17.41 3.59 3.73
CA ALA A 186 18.74 4.20 3.91
C ALA A 186 19.53 3.53 5.05
N ILE A 187 18.90 3.34 6.21
CA ILE A 187 19.52 2.75 7.40
C ILE A 187 19.91 1.29 7.17
N LEU A 188 19.00 0.46 6.64
CA LEU A 188 19.30 -0.95 6.39
C LEU A 188 20.42 -1.10 5.35
N THR A 189 20.44 -0.26 4.32
CA THR A 189 21.45 -0.30 3.28
C THR A 189 22.84 0.11 3.79
N ALA A 190 22.91 1.12 4.66
CA ALA A 190 24.17 1.58 5.23
C ALA A 190 24.69 0.70 6.38
N GLY A 191 23.78 0.05 7.12
CA GLY A 191 24.09 -0.79 8.27
C GLY A 191 24.49 -2.22 7.91
N ILE A 192 24.04 -2.75 6.78
CA ILE A 192 24.41 -4.08 6.28
C ILE A 192 25.65 -3.95 5.38
N ASN A 193 26.80 -3.63 5.98
CA ASN A 193 28.10 -3.68 5.31
C ASN A 193 28.75 -5.06 5.50
N ALA A 194 29.39 -5.54 4.43
CA ALA A 194 30.16 -6.79 4.38
C ALA A 194 31.13 -6.92 5.57
#